data_AF-A0AAW0S9A2-F1
#
_entry.id   AF-A0AAW0S9A2-F1
#
_cell.length_a   1.000
_cell.length_b   1.000
_cell.length_c   1.000
_cell.angle_alpha   90.00
_cell.angle_beta   90.00
_cell.angle_gamma   90.00
#
_symmetry.space_group_name_H-M   'P 1'
#
loop_
_entity.id
_entity.type
_entity.pdbx_description
1 polymer ?
#
loop_
_entity_poly.entity_id
_entity_poly.type
_entity_poly.pdbx_seq_one_letter_code
_entity_poly.pdbx_strand_id
1 'polypeptide(L)'
;MPRTGAHTKHVTRDDRARIRTLYFDAGFTQPRIASITGLTINQVKRSVAAKDAEIQPRSGRPPVMLAEDVDLMIEYIKGSKKGRQATPAAISEDLFKGRYGKYAIRSTLRRLRKSSLQQKASATATQFSNPTEPVPLQQKASTPATQLSNSSEAMSLQQKASAPATQSSDSPESMQ
;
A
#
# COMPACT_ATOMS: atom_id res chain seq x y z
N MET A 1 -35.12 -26.82 -2.69
CA MET A 1 -33.96 -26.23 -3.39
C MET A 1 -32.92 -25.82 -2.36
N PRO A 2 -31.76 -26.48 -2.26
CA PRO A 2 -30.71 -26.05 -1.34
C PRO A 2 -30.10 -24.75 -1.86
N ARG A 3 -30.19 -23.66 -1.08
CA ARG A 3 -29.34 -22.49 -1.28
C ARG A 3 -27.97 -22.83 -0.70
N THR A 4 -27.14 -23.51 -1.49
CA THR A 4 -25.73 -23.69 -1.16
C THR A 4 -25.13 -22.29 -0.99
N GLY A 5 -24.66 -21.97 0.22
CA GLY A 5 -24.08 -20.67 0.52
C GLY A 5 -22.94 -20.37 -0.44
N ALA A 6 -23.18 -19.53 -1.44
CA ALA A 6 -22.19 -19.12 -2.42
C ALA A 6 -21.18 -18.19 -1.74
N HIS A 7 -20.25 -18.78 -0.99
CA HIS A 7 -19.09 -18.07 -0.49
C HIS A 7 -18.17 -17.76 -1.66
N THR A 8 -18.35 -16.58 -2.26
CA THR A 8 -17.46 -16.09 -3.32
C THR A 8 -16.06 -15.88 -2.74
N LYS A 9 -15.06 -16.56 -3.30
CA LYS A 9 -13.64 -16.42 -2.92
C LYS A 9 -13.24 -14.95 -2.87
N HIS A 10 -12.63 -14.50 -1.77
CA HIS A 10 -12.07 -13.15 -1.69
C HIS A 10 -10.82 -13.05 -2.56
N VAL A 11 -10.75 -11.99 -3.37
CA VAL A 11 -9.56 -11.68 -4.17
C VAL A 11 -8.43 -11.32 -3.22
N THR A 12 -7.29 -12.00 -3.35
CA THR A 12 -6.06 -11.71 -2.60
C THR A 12 -5.17 -10.74 -3.38
N ARG A 13 -4.11 -10.23 -2.72
CA ARG A 13 -3.10 -9.39 -3.38
C ARG A 13 -2.47 -10.13 -4.57
N ASP A 14 -2.13 -11.41 -4.37
CA ASP A 14 -1.47 -12.23 -5.38
C ASP A 14 -2.41 -12.54 -6.56
N ASP A 15 -3.69 -12.83 -6.26
CA ASP A 15 -4.71 -12.99 -7.31
C ASP A 15 -4.83 -11.70 -8.15
N ARG A 16 -4.80 -10.53 -7.50
CA ARG A 16 -4.87 -9.24 -8.19
C ARG A 16 -3.60 -8.97 -9.02
N ALA A 17 -2.41 -9.26 -8.49
CA ALA A 17 -1.15 -9.16 -9.23
C ALA A 17 -1.18 -10.06 -10.47
N ARG A 18 -1.61 -11.33 -10.32
CA ARG A 18 -1.77 -12.27 -11.43
C ARG A 18 -2.76 -11.79 -12.48
N ILE A 19 -3.93 -11.28 -12.07
CA ILE A 19 -4.91 -10.71 -13.01
C ILE A 19 -4.30 -9.58 -13.83
N ARG A 20 -3.55 -8.68 -13.17
CA ARG A 20 -2.92 -7.54 -13.84
C ARG A 20 -1.86 -7.97 -14.84
N THR A 21 -0.99 -8.90 -14.47
CA THR A 21 0.01 -9.47 -15.40
C THR A 21 -0.66 -10.14 -16.59
N LEU A 22 -1.71 -10.94 -16.37
CA LEU A 22 -2.43 -11.59 -17.47
C LEU A 22 -3.12 -10.58 -18.40
N TYR A 23 -3.57 -9.44 -17.88
CA TYR A 23 -4.27 -8.43 -18.67
C TYR A 23 -3.30 -7.48 -19.40
N PHE A 24 -2.35 -6.89 -18.68
CA PHE A 24 -1.46 -5.85 -19.21
C PHE A 24 -0.23 -6.43 -19.91
N ASP A 25 0.38 -7.49 -19.37
CA ASP A 25 1.61 -8.05 -19.94
C ASP A 25 1.30 -9.13 -20.98
N ALA A 26 0.30 -10.00 -20.71
CA ALA A 26 -0.06 -11.11 -21.60
C ALA A 26 -1.23 -10.80 -22.57
N GLY A 27 -1.90 -9.65 -22.44
CA GLY A 27 -2.97 -9.22 -23.34
C GLY A 27 -4.24 -10.08 -23.33
N PHE A 28 -4.47 -10.88 -22.29
CA PHE A 28 -5.63 -11.76 -22.22
C PHE A 28 -6.93 -10.99 -21.96
N THR A 29 -8.02 -11.47 -22.55
CA THR A 29 -9.36 -10.91 -22.31
C THR A 29 -9.87 -11.25 -20.92
N GLN A 30 -10.68 -10.37 -20.32
CA GLN A 30 -11.22 -10.56 -18.97
C GLN A 30 -11.99 -11.88 -18.77
N PRO A 31 -12.80 -12.38 -19.74
CA PRO A 31 -13.44 -13.69 -19.61
C PRO A 31 -12.42 -14.83 -19.57
N ARG A 32 -11.35 -14.75 -20.36
CA ARG A 32 -10.28 -15.76 -20.36
C ARG A 32 -9.52 -15.76 -19.03
N ILE A 33 -9.25 -14.59 -18.48
CA ILE A 33 -8.61 -14.45 -17.15
C ILE A 33 -9.50 -15.05 -16.07
N ALA A 34 -10.82 -14.84 -16.13
CA ALA A 34 -11.77 -15.45 -15.19
C ALA A 34 -11.72 -16.99 -15.25
N SER A 35 -11.68 -17.58 -16.44
CA SER A 35 -11.53 -19.04 -16.62
C SER A 35 -10.20 -19.57 -16.07
N ILE A 36 -9.09 -18.84 -16.25
CA ILE A 36 -7.76 -19.26 -15.77
C ILE A 36 -7.65 -19.14 -14.24
N THR A 37 -8.21 -18.08 -13.66
CA THR A 37 -8.05 -17.77 -12.23
C THR A 37 -9.16 -18.37 -11.35
N GLY A 38 -10.25 -18.84 -11.94
CA GLY A 38 -11.44 -19.32 -11.21
C GLY A 38 -12.20 -18.20 -10.48
N LEU A 39 -11.89 -16.94 -10.77
CA LEU A 39 -12.56 -15.77 -10.19
C LEU A 39 -13.74 -15.32 -11.04
N THR A 40 -14.69 -14.62 -10.42
CA THR A 40 -15.83 -14.08 -11.16
C THR A 40 -15.40 -12.95 -12.09
N ILE A 41 -16.10 -12.77 -13.22
CA ILE A 41 -15.81 -11.70 -14.19
C ILE A 41 -15.82 -10.32 -13.52
N ASN A 42 -16.71 -10.09 -12.56
CA ASN A 42 -16.78 -8.83 -11.82
C ASN A 42 -15.54 -8.58 -10.95
N GLN A 43 -14.99 -9.62 -10.34
CA GLN A 43 -13.73 -9.51 -9.57
C GLN A 43 -12.55 -9.20 -10.48
N VAL A 44 -12.48 -9.81 -11.67
CA VAL A 44 -11.47 -9.51 -12.68
C VAL A 44 -11.59 -8.05 -13.14
N LYS A 45 -12.79 -7.60 -13.52
CA LYS A 45 -13.07 -6.20 -13.91
C LYS A 45 -12.60 -5.21 -12.86
N ARG A 46 -12.98 -5.41 -11.59
CA ARG A 46 -12.58 -4.53 -10.48
C ARG A 46 -11.08 -4.55 -10.21
N SER A 47 -10.42 -5.67 -10.50
CA SER A 47 -8.97 -5.82 -10.32
C SER A 47 -8.16 -5.15 -11.42
N VAL A 48 -8.66 -5.20 -12.67
CA VAL A 48 -8.09 -4.47 -13.81
C VAL A 48 -8.26 -2.96 -13.64
N ALA A 49 -9.44 -2.52 -13.20
CA ALA A 49 -9.73 -1.10 -12.99
C ALA A 49 -8.98 -0.48 -11.78
N ALA A 50 -8.49 -1.29 -10.84
CA ALA A 50 -7.68 -0.81 -9.74
C ALA A 50 -6.33 -0.29 -10.24
N LYS A 51 -5.78 0.74 -9.60
CA LYS A 51 -4.48 1.30 -9.97
C LYS A 51 -3.34 0.29 -9.71
N ASP A 52 -3.38 -0.35 -8.54
CA ASP A 52 -2.32 -1.23 -8.05
C ASP A 52 -2.82 -2.62 -7.67
N ALA A 53 -1.87 -3.56 -7.49
CA ALA A 53 -2.14 -4.89 -6.97
C ALA A 53 -2.50 -4.90 -5.48
N GLU A 54 -2.30 -3.78 -4.78
CA GLU A 54 -2.63 -3.66 -3.36
C GLU A 54 -4.14 -3.61 -3.14
N ILE A 55 -4.57 -4.31 -2.09
CA ILE A 55 -5.96 -4.31 -1.64
C ILE A 55 -6.06 -3.33 -0.49
N GLN A 56 -6.80 -2.24 -0.71
CA GLN A 56 -7.04 -1.27 0.34
C GLN A 56 -7.77 -1.95 1.52
N PRO A 57 -7.34 -1.67 2.76
CA PRO A 57 -8.05 -2.14 3.93
C PRO A 57 -9.47 -1.56 3.93
N ARG A 58 -10.43 -2.36 4.37
CA ARG A 58 -11.81 -1.87 4.50
C ARG A 58 -11.84 -0.75 5.52
N SER A 59 -12.43 0.39 5.16
CA SER A 59 -12.73 1.43 6.12
C SER A 59 -13.69 0.87 7.16
N GLY A 60 -13.27 0.87 8.43
CA GLY A 60 -14.13 0.48 9.54
C GLY A 60 -15.24 1.49 9.80
N ARG A 61 -16.08 1.20 10.80
CA ARG A 61 -17.10 2.14 11.26
C ARG A 61 -16.44 3.45 11.72
N PRO A 62 -16.96 4.61 11.30
CA PRO A 62 -16.42 5.90 11.76
C PRO A 62 -16.57 6.05 13.29
N PRO A 63 -15.69 6.83 13.94
CA PRO A 63 -15.82 7.19 15.34
C PRO A 63 -17.17 7.86 15.63
N VAL A 64 -17.76 7.55 16.79
CA VAL A 64 -19.06 8.10 17.22
C VAL A 64 -18.95 9.54 17.75
N MET A 65 -17.81 9.90 18.35
CA MET A 65 -17.58 11.23 18.91
C MET A 65 -16.89 12.13 17.88
N LEU A 66 -17.28 13.40 17.85
CA LEU A 66 -16.63 14.47 17.10
C LEU A 66 -15.22 14.72 17.64
N ALA A 67 -14.32 15.25 16.79
CA ALA A 67 -12.94 15.54 17.18
C ALA A 67 -12.87 16.57 18.32
N GLU A 68 -13.67 17.63 18.23
CA GLU A 68 -13.77 18.70 19.24
C GLU A 68 -14.16 18.14 20.63
N ASP A 69 -15.18 17.27 20.67
CA ASP A 69 -15.59 16.62 21.91
C ASP A 69 -14.51 15.68 22.47
N VAL A 70 -13.72 15.07 21.59
CA VAL A 70 -12.58 14.25 22.03
C VAL A 70 -11.51 15.13 22.69
N ASP A 71 -11.25 16.33 22.18
CA ASP A 71 -10.28 17.26 22.76
C ASP A 71 -10.76 17.77 24.12
N LEU A 72 -12.03 18.16 24.26
CA LEU A 72 -12.64 18.51 25.55
C LEU A 72 -12.53 17.37 26.57
N MET A 73 -12.76 16.12 26.13
CA MET A 73 -12.59 14.94 26.98
C MET A 73 -11.14 14.78 27.44
N ILE A 74 -10.16 14.99 26.55
CA ILE A 74 -8.74 14.91 26.88
C ILE A 74 -8.36 16.00 27.88
N GLU A 75 -8.81 17.22 27.66
CA GLU A 75 -8.57 18.36 28.54
C GLU A 75 -9.14 18.10 29.94
N TYR A 76 -10.39 17.64 30.03
CA TYR A 76 -11.04 17.30 31.30
C TYR A 76 -10.27 16.21 32.08
N ILE A 77 -9.83 15.16 31.39
CA ILE A 77 -9.07 14.06 32.01
C ILE A 77 -7.70 14.54 32.48
N LYS A 78 -7.02 15.41 31.73
CA LYS A 78 -5.71 15.94 32.11
C LYS A 78 -5.81 16.96 33.24
N GLY A 79 -6.75 17.90 33.14
CA GLY A 79 -6.86 19.09 33.99
C GLY A 79 -7.39 18.83 35.40
N SER A 80 -8.22 17.80 35.60
CA SER A 80 -8.88 17.57 36.90
C SER A 80 -8.50 16.24 37.56
N LYS A 81 -8.31 16.24 38.88
CA LYS A 81 -8.22 15.01 39.68
C LYS A 81 -9.48 14.15 39.54
N LYS A 82 -10.65 14.80 39.45
CA LYS A 82 -11.94 14.13 39.19
C LYS A 82 -11.91 13.42 37.83
N GLY A 83 -11.45 14.10 36.78
CA GLY A 83 -11.35 13.56 35.43
C GLY A 83 -10.38 12.36 35.32
N ARG A 84 -9.24 12.40 36.01
CA ARG A 84 -8.28 11.27 36.03
C ARG A 84 -8.84 9.99 36.64
N GLN A 85 -9.73 10.12 37.62
CA GLN A 85 -10.35 8.98 38.32
C GLN A 85 -11.77 8.67 37.82
N ALA A 86 -12.32 9.50 36.91
CA ALA A 86 -13.69 9.37 36.46
C ALA A 86 -13.90 8.08 35.66
N THR A 87 -15.00 7.39 35.95
CA THR A 87 -15.42 6.25 35.12
C THR A 87 -15.97 6.74 33.78
N PRO A 88 -15.96 5.93 32.71
CA PRO A 88 -16.50 6.35 31.42
C PRO A 88 -17.99 6.74 31.43
N ALA A 89 -18.75 6.29 32.42
CA ALA A 89 -20.13 6.71 32.63
C ALA A 89 -20.17 8.10 33.31
N ALA A 90 -19.35 8.31 34.34
CA ALA A 90 -19.24 9.62 34.99
C ALA A 90 -18.78 10.71 34.00
N ILE A 91 -17.82 10.43 33.12
CA ILE A 91 -17.39 11.40 32.08
C ILE A 91 -18.54 11.75 31.14
N SER A 92 -19.38 10.76 30.77
CA SER A 92 -20.55 11.01 29.94
C SER A 92 -21.53 11.97 30.60
N GLU A 93 -21.81 11.77 31.89
CA GLU A 93 -22.75 12.59 32.66
C GLU A 93 -22.17 13.97 32.98
N ASP A 94 -20.96 14.02 33.55
CA ASP A 94 -20.31 15.23 34.04
C ASP A 94 -19.94 16.20 32.91
N LEU A 95 -19.33 15.70 31.82
CA LEU A 95 -18.79 16.55 30.76
C LEU A 95 -19.78 16.72 29.60
N PHE A 96 -20.48 15.65 29.22
CA PHE A 96 -21.33 15.63 28.02
C PHE A 96 -22.82 15.55 28.31
N LYS A 97 -23.25 15.63 29.59
CA LYS A 97 -24.66 15.58 30.01
C LYS A 97 -25.43 14.39 29.41
N GLY A 98 -24.77 13.24 29.25
CA GLY A 98 -25.36 12.02 28.68
C GLY A 98 -25.44 11.96 27.15
N ARG A 99 -24.94 12.96 26.41
CA ARG A 99 -24.96 12.97 24.93
C ARG A 99 -24.25 11.77 24.31
N TYR A 100 -23.21 11.25 24.97
CA TYR A 100 -22.45 10.09 24.52
C TYR A 100 -22.59 8.93 25.48
N GLY A 101 -23.01 7.75 25.00
CA GLY A 101 -23.07 6.58 25.87
C GLY A 101 -21.70 6.14 26.41
N LYS A 102 -21.71 5.43 27.55
CA LYS A 102 -20.51 4.86 28.21
C LYS A 102 -19.54 4.16 27.24
N TYR A 103 -20.06 3.44 26.24
CA TYR A 103 -19.24 2.72 25.25
C TYR A 103 -18.60 3.64 24.21
N ALA A 104 -19.21 4.78 23.87
CA ALA A 104 -18.60 5.77 22.99
C ALA A 104 -17.33 6.34 23.64
N ILE A 105 -17.47 6.82 24.88
CA ILE A 105 -16.37 7.32 25.74
C ILE A 105 -15.29 6.25 25.93
N ARG A 106 -15.68 5.02 26.26
CA ARG A 106 -14.71 3.93 26.44
C ARG A 106 -13.95 3.63 25.13
N SER A 107 -14.64 3.62 24.00
CA SER A 107 -14.01 3.31 22.71
C SER A 107 -13.04 4.41 22.26
N THR A 108 -13.37 5.69 22.48
CA THR A 108 -12.48 6.82 22.19
C THR A 108 -11.24 6.76 23.05
N LEU A 109 -11.38 6.57 24.37
CA LEU A 109 -10.23 6.43 25.27
C LEU A 109 -9.33 5.25 24.88
N ARG A 110 -9.89 4.13 24.45
CA ARG A 110 -9.11 2.99 23.93
C ARG A 110 -8.35 3.32 22.65
N ARG A 111 -8.95 4.08 21.72
CA ARG A 111 -8.26 4.52 20.50
C ARG A 111 -7.13 5.50 20.81
N LEU A 112 -7.36 6.47 21.69
CA LEU A 112 -6.36 7.47 22.11
C LEU A 112 -5.16 6.84 22.81
N ARG A 113 -5.39 5.83 23.66
CA ARG A 113 -4.30 5.10 24.31
C ARG A 113 -3.46 4.29 23.31
N LYS A 114 -4.08 3.77 22.25
CA LYS A 114 -3.36 3.05 21.20
C LYS A 114 -2.56 4.00 20.31
N SER A 115 -3.12 5.15 19.94
CA SER A 115 -2.40 6.13 19.12
C SER A 115 -1.17 6.70 19.84
N SER A 116 -1.24 6.94 21.16
CA SER A 116 -0.07 7.38 21.94
C SER A 116 1.02 6.31 22.08
N LEU A 117 0.66 5.02 22.07
CA LEU A 117 1.64 3.92 22.02
C LEU A 117 2.35 3.84 20.67
N GLN A 118 1.65 4.11 19.57
CA GLN A 118 2.24 4.08 18.23
C GLN A 118 3.19 5.26 17.98
N GLN A 119 2.93 6.45 18.55
CA GLN A 119 3.84 7.59 18.40
C GLN A 119 5.17 7.42 19.16
N LYS A 120 5.19 6.68 20.27
CA LYS A 120 6.45 6.35 20.96
C LYS A 120 7.32 5.39 20.14
N ALA A 121 6.72 4.48 19.38
CA ALA A 121 7.44 3.55 18.54
C ALA A 121 8.12 4.25 17.35
N SER A 122 7.47 5.27 16.75
CA SER A 122 8.03 6.03 15.64
C SER A 122 9.01 7.14 16.06
N ALA A 123 8.92 7.69 17.28
CA ALA A 123 9.86 8.69 17.77
C ALA A 123 11.26 8.14 18.10
N THR A 124 11.38 6.83 18.33
CA THR A 124 12.66 6.16 18.66
C THR A 124 13.53 5.87 17.42
N ALA A 125 13.05 6.16 16.20
CA ALA A 125 13.73 5.80 14.96
C ALA A 125 14.57 6.93 14.30
N THR A 126 14.64 8.13 14.89
CA THR A 126 15.28 9.31 14.25
C THR A 126 16.55 9.81 14.93
N GLN A 127 17.15 9.09 15.88
CA GLN A 127 18.38 9.55 16.56
C GLN A 127 19.50 8.52 16.61
N PHE A 128 19.99 8.05 15.45
CA PHE A 128 21.35 7.50 15.32
C PHE A 128 21.86 7.72 13.89
N SER A 129 22.30 8.93 13.58
CA SER A 129 23.18 9.19 12.44
C SER A 129 24.27 10.16 12.87
N ASN A 130 25.27 9.63 13.57
CA ASN A 130 26.57 10.29 13.67
C ASN A 130 27.32 10.04 12.36
N PRO A 131 27.87 11.07 11.70
CA PRO A 131 28.75 10.88 10.56
C PRO A 131 30.12 10.47 11.09
N THR A 132 30.53 9.21 10.87
CA THR A 132 31.92 8.81 11.09
C THR A 132 32.65 8.94 9.76
N GLU A 133 33.57 9.90 9.72
CA GLU A 133 34.49 10.15 8.62
C GLU A 133 35.34 8.93 8.22
N PRO A 134 35.84 8.88 6.97
CA PRO A 134 36.62 7.76 6.45
C PRO A 134 38.08 7.80 6.97
N VAL A 135 38.50 6.73 7.65
CA VAL A 135 39.91 6.52 8.02
C VAL A 135 40.68 5.96 6.82
N PRO A 136 41.85 6.53 6.45
CA PRO A 136 42.66 6.07 5.32
C PRO A 136 43.66 4.96 5.67
N LEU A 137 43.88 4.10 4.67
CA LEU A 137 45.02 3.21 4.37
C LEU A 137 46.19 3.11 5.37
N GLN A 138 46.60 1.87 5.70
CA GLN A 138 47.98 1.44 5.44
C GLN A 138 48.16 -0.08 5.29
N GLN A 139 49.16 -0.40 4.47
CA GLN A 139 49.44 -1.66 3.79
C GLN A 139 50.55 -2.46 4.49
N LYS A 140 50.53 -3.80 4.37
CA LYS A 140 51.66 -4.76 4.28
C LYS A 140 51.06 -6.16 4.52
N ALA A 141 51.39 -7.24 3.81
CA ALA A 141 52.52 -7.53 2.96
C ALA A 141 52.17 -8.66 1.96
N SER A 142 52.88 -8.63 0.83
CA SER A 142 53.52 -9.74 0.12
C SER A 142 52.75 -11.01 -0.30
N THR A 143 52.72 -11.13 -1.63
CA THR A 143 52.54 -12.25 -2.59
C THR A 143 53.45 -13.49 -2.30
N PRO A 144 53.36 -14.67 -2.98
CA PRO A 144 53.04 -14.79 -4.41
C PRO A 144 52.35 -16.05 -5.02
N ALA A 145 51.80 -15.77 -6.21
CA ALA A 145 51.85 -16.53 -7.47
C ALA A 145 51.22 -17.93 -7.60
N THR A 146 50.21 -18.02 -8.48
CA THR A 146 50.09 -18.90 -9.66
C THR A 146 48.89 -18.37 -10.48
N GLN A 147 49.02 -17.50 -11.50
CA GLN A 147 49.36 -17.77 -12.92
C GLN A 147 48.50 -18.93 -13.47
N LEU A 148 47.39 -18.71 -14.17
CA LEU A 148 47.23 -18.51 -15.63
C LEU A 148 45.73 -18.81 -15.93
N SER A 149 45.03 -18.33 -16.94
CA SER A 149 45.32 -17.50 -18.12
C SER A 149 43.97 -17.25 -18.82
N ASN A 150 43.78 -16.02 -19.31
CA ASN A 150 43.36 -15.59 -20.66
C ASN A 150 42.29 -16.42 -21.39
N SER A 151 41.28 -15.84 -22.05
CA SER A 151 41.36 -14.85 -23.14
C SER A 151 39.92 -14.45 -23.51
N SER A 152 39.55 -13.16 -23.52
CA SER A 152 39.51 -12.30 -24.70
C SER A 152 38.82 -12.91 -25.93
N GLU A 153 37.62 -12.41 -26.25
CA GLU A 153 37.25 -12.24 -27.65
C GLU A 153 36.36 -10.99 -27.81
N ALA A 154 36.89 -10.07 -28.61
CA ALA A 154 36.24 -8.87 -29.07
C ALA A 154 35.58 -9.14 -30.44
N MET A 155 34.72 -8.20 -30.84
CA MET A 155 34.22 -7.96 -32.20
C MET A 155 33.17 -8.93 -32.78
N SER A 156 31.97 -8.40 -33.02
CA SER A 156 31.54 -8.19 -34.42
C SER A 156 30.43 -7.14 -34.52
N LEU A 157 30.74 -6.07 -35.24
CA LEU A 157 29.82 -5.14 -35.88
C LEU A 157 29.18 -5.83 -37.10
N GLN A 158 27.87 -5.72 -37.29
CA GLN A 158 27.20 -5.57 -38.60
C GLN A 158 25.72 -5.25 -38.32
N GLN A 159 25.28 -3.99 -38.37
CA GLN A 159 24.71 -3.34 -39.57
C GLN A 159 23.80 -4.24 -40.41
N LYS A 160 22.48 -3.97 -40.38
CA LYS A 160 21.72 -3.78 -41.63
C LYS A 160 20.45 -2.96 -41.40
N ALA A 161 20.46 -1.77 -41.99
CA ALA A 161 19.27 -0.98 -42.28
C ALA A 161 18.42 -1.68 -43.34
N SER A 162 17.10 -1.53 -43.24
CA SER A 162 16.19 -1.51 -44.39
C SER A 162 14.86 -0.88 -43.98
N ALA A 163 14.72 0.41 -44.28
CA ALA A 163 13.43 0.96 -44.71
C ALA A 163 13.13 0.46 -46.13
N PRO A 164 11.86 0.51 -46.57
CA PRO A 164 11.59 1.32 -47.74
C PRO A 164 10.40 2.27 -47.57
N ALA A 165 10.53 3.40 -48.25
CA ALA A 165 9.54 4.44 -48.45
C ALA A 165 8.56 4.10 -49.59
N THR A 166 7.53 4.97 -49.69
CA THR A 166 6.69 5.26 -50.88
C THR A 166 5.57 4.23 -51.10
N GLN A 167 4.28 4.58 -51.01
CA GLN A 167 3.47 5.41 -51.94
C GLN A 167 2.34 6.09 -51.13
N SER A 168 2.11 7.41 -51.11
CA SER A 168 1.59 8.27 -52.18
C SER A 168 0.41 7.67 -52.95
N SER A 169 -0.80 7.80 -52.41
CA SER A 169 -2.02 7.88 -53.22
C SER A 169 -2.79 9.13 -52.79
N ASP A 170 -2.48 10.18 -53.53
CA ASP A 170 -3.28 11.37 -53.77
C ASP A 170 -4.61 10.94 -54.42
N SER A 171 -5.73 11.48 -53.95
CA SER A 171 -7.01 11.53 -54.67
C SER A 171 -7.95 12.51 -53.96
N PRO A 172 -8.04 13.76 -54.44
CA PRO A 172 -9.16 14.64 -54.21
C PRO A 172 -10.03 14.66 -55.48
N GLU A 173 -11.24 14.12 -55.40
CA GLU A 173 -12.26 14.31 -56.44
C GLU A 173 -13.62 14.28 -55.72
N SER A 174 -14.25 15.45 -55.58
CA SER A 174 -15.44 15.87 -56.35
C SER A 174 -16.65 14.96 -56.05
N MET A 175 -17.86 15.41 -55.83
CA MET A 175 -18.56 16.65 -56.14
C MET A 175 -19.92 16.51 -55.44
N GLN A 176 -20.50 17.64 -55.03
CA GLN A 176 -21.93 17.84 -54.68
C GLN A 176 -22.41 17.33 -53.32
#